data_AF-A0A516REX8-F1
#
_entry.id   AF-A0A516REX8-F1
#
_cell.length_a   1.000
_cell.length_b   1.000
_cell.length_c   1.000
_cell.angle_alpha   90.00
_cell.angle_beta   90.00
_cell.angle_gamma   90.00
#
_symmetry.space_group_name_H-M   'P 1'
#
loop_
_entity.id
_entity.type
_entity.pdbx_description
1 polymer ?
#
loop_
_entity_poly.entity_id
_entity_poly.type
_entity_poly.pdbx_seq_one_letter_code
_entity_poly.pdbx_strand_id
1 'polypeptide(L)'
;MFLTISTTGTPERPATDLGFLLHKHPGKAQAFSTSYGRAHVFYPEATDERCTAALLLEVDPLALVRRGKGGKGRGGAPDAALAQYVNDRPYAASSLLAVALSAVFSSALRGTCKALPERAGQPLPLRVEVPALPARGGPDLVRALFEPLGWTARVEPVPLDARFPDWGDSRYVRLVLDAPDGTLTLSEALRHLYVLLPVLDDAKHYWVSADEVDKLLRAGEGWLAAHPEQKLITSRYLSRRWSLTREAMERLELVRLADADDTDVTEIDNAVNEDVDTEEQPVPLAVRRREAILAALEATGAARVLDLGCGQGQLVQALLKDTRFTKVVGVDVSMRALTVAARRLKLDRMGERQAERVELFQGSLAYTDKRLKGYDAAVLSEVVEHVDLERLPALEHAVFGSARPRTVLVTTPNVEYNVRWESLPAGHARHGDHRFEWTRAEFRQWAGAVAVQHGYEVAFAPVGPDDPEVGPPTQMAVFTRDEQPMRNDPNNRNDQNRTKEVTAA
;
A
#
# COMPACT_ATOMS: atom_id res chain seq x y z
N MET A 1 13.83 22.48 -0.12
CA MET A 1 12.83 22.78 0.94
C MET A 1 13.39 22.48 2.33
N PHE A 2 12.89 23.07 3.41
CA PHE A 2 13.36 22.76 4.76
C PHE A 2 12.27 22.91 5.83
N LEU A 3 12.57 22.39 7.03
CA LEU A 3 11.92 22.78 8.28
C LEU A 3 12.99 23.07 9.33
N THR A 4 12.64 23.85 10.35
CA THR A 4 13.48 24.05 11.54
C THR A 4 12.76 23.56 12.78
N ILE A 5 13.54 23.08 13.76
CA ILE A 5 13.08 22.69 15.09
C ILE A 5 13.94 23.46 16.07
N SER A 6 13.31 24.27 16.92
CA SER A 6 13.99 25.08 17.92
C SER A 6 13.49 24.72 19.32
N THR A 7 14.39 24.85 20.29
CA THR A 7 14.06 24.82 21.72
C THR A 7 14.80 25.94 22.43
N THR A 8 14.28 26.34 23.58
CA THR A 8 15.00 27.16 24.56
C THR A 8 15.49 26.30 25.72
N GLY A 9 16.50 26.80 26.43
CA GLY A 9 17.16 26.10 27.53
C GLY A 9 17.13 26.87 28.84
N THR A 10 17.42 26.17 29.93
CA THR A 10 17.71 26.74 31.25
C THR A 10 19.13 26.36 31.66
N PRO A 11 19.73 26.96 32.71
CA PRO A 11 21.07 26.59 33.17
C PRO A 11 21.25 25.10 33.48
N GLU A 12 20.20 24.42 33.94
CA GLU A 12 20.20 22.98 34.26
C GLU A 12 19.92 22.11 33.03
N ARG A 13 19.37 22.68 31.96
CA ARG A 13 18.87 21.99 30.77
C ARG A 13 19.17 22.85 29.53
N PRO A 14 20.43 22.89 29.08
CA PRO A 14 20.83 23.80 28.01
C PRO A 14 20.13 23.42 26.70
N ALA A 15 19.81 24.40 25.87
CA ALA A 15 19.12 24.17 24.60
C ALA A 15 19.95 23.29 23.65
N THR A 16 21.28 23.28 23.81
CA THR A 16 22.22 22.42 23.08
C THR A 16 21.95 20.91 23.28
N ASP A 17 21.20 20.51 24.32
CA ASP A 17 20.68 19.15 24.49
C ASP A 17 19.94 18.64 23.26
N LEU A 18 19.31 19.54 22.48
CA LEU A 18 18.65 19.22 21.21
C LEU A 18 19.57 18.48 20.24
N GLY A 19 20.88 18.75 20.27
CA GLY A 19 21.88 18.02 19.48
C GLY A 19 21.95 16.54 19.83
N PHE A 20 21.98 16.22 21.12
CA PHE A 20 21.98 14.84 21.61
C PHE A 20 20.65 14.15 21.31
N LEU A 21 19.53 14.84 21.55
CA LEU A 21 18.19 14.30 21.32
C LEU A 21 17.92 14.00 19.85
N LEU A 22 18.41 14.83 18.91
CA LEU A 22 18.33 14.58 17.47
C LEU A 22 19.43 13.64 16.94
N HIS A 23 20.39 13.27 17.77
CA HIS A 23 21.59 12.52 17.39
C HIS A 23 22.35 13.20 16.25
N LYS A 24 22.48 14.54 16.32
CA LYS A 24 23.20 15.38 15.35
C LYS A 24 24.00 16.42 16.11
N HIS A 25 25.31 16.42 15.90
CA HIS A 25 26.20 17.30 16.63
C HIS A 25 26.09 18.74 16.10
N PRO A 26 25.81 19.77 16.93
CA PRO A 26 25.61 21.14 16.46
C PRO A 26 26.77 21.72 15.66
N GLY A 27 28.00 21.43 16.08
CA GLY A 27 29.22 21.83 15.36
C GLY A 27 29.51 21.08 14.05
N LYS A 28 28.61 20.22 13.54
CA LYS A 28 28.81 19.46 12.30
C LYS A 28 27.60 19.58 11.37
N ALA A 29 27.80 20.19 10.21
CA ALA A 29 26.88 20.06 9.10
C ALA A 29 27.00 18.65 8.49
N GLN A 30 25.90 17.92 8.40
CA GLN A 30 25.87 16.54 7.92
C GLN A 30 24.93 16.39 6.73
N ALA A 31 25.31 15.55 5.78
CA ALA A 31 24.49 15.25 4.60
C ALA A 31 24.22 13.74 4.50
N PHE A 32 23.00 13.39 4.13
CA PHE A 32 22.48 12.03 4.04
C PHE A 32 21.84 11.81 2.67
N SER A 33 22.23 10.73 1.99
CA SER A 33 21.57 10.33 0.74
C SER A 33 20.15 9.83 1.02
N THR A 34 19.19 10.30 0.23
CA THR A 34 17.80 9.84 0.27
C THR A 34 17.39 9.29 -1.10
N SER A 35 16.22 8.67 -1.18
CA SER A 35 15.69 8.12 -2.43
C SER A 35 15.35 9.16 -3.50
N TYR A 36 15.28 10.45 -3.14
CA TYR A 36 14.84 11.53 -4.03
C TYR A 36 15.79 12.74 -4.01
N GLY A 37 16.99 12.60 -3.44
CA GLY A 37 17.96 13.68 -3.33
C GLY A 37 18.83 13.55 -2.07
N ARG A 38 19.20 14.66 -1.45
CA ARG A 38 20.09 14.71 -0.30
C ARG A 38 19.49 15.54 0.84
N ALA A 39 19.43 14.96 2.02
CA ALA A 39 18.99 15.64 3.22
C ALA A 39 20.20 16.20 3.97
N HIS A 40 20.11 17.43 4.43
CA HIS A 40 21.15 18.11 5.18
C HIS A 40 20.64 18.45 6.57
N VAL A 41 21.48 18.24 7.57
CA VAL A 41 21.24 18.74 8.93
C VAL A 41 22.36 19.66 9.33
N PHE A 42 21.99 20.83 9.82
CA PHE A 42 22.90 21.80 10.40
C PHE A 42 22.16 22.64 11.44
N TYR A 43 22.91 23.37 12.25
CA TYR A 43 22.38 24.17 13.34
C TYR A 43 22.69 25.64 13.05
N PRO A 44 21.72 26.43 12.53
CA PRO A 44 21.91 27.86 12.35
C PRO A 44 22.15 28.59 13.68
N GLU A 45 21.69 28.04 14.80
CA GLU A 45 21.92 28.58 16.14
C GLU A 45 22.07 27.42 17.15
N ALA A 46 23.07 27.52 18.02
CA ALA A 46 23.33 26.53 19.07
C ALA A 46 24.04 27.19 20.25
N THR A 47 23.26 27.84 21.12
CA THR A 47 23.69 28.37 22.42
C THR A 47 22.95 27.63 23.54
N ASP A 48 23.34 27.86 24.79
CA ASP A 48 22.67 27.23 25.93
C ASP A 48 21.26 27.78 26.14
N GLU A 49 20.98 29.01 25.70
CA GLU A 49 19.66 29.65 25.78
C GLU A 49 18.75 29.24 24.63
N ARG A 50 19.29 29.08 23.42
CA ARG A 50 18.51 28.75 22.22
C ARG A 50 19.29 27.84 21.26
N CYS A 51 18.62 26.80 20.79
CA CYS A 51 19.19 25.88 19.82
C CYS A 51 18.17 25.60 18.72
N THR A 52 18.59 25.76 17.47
CA THR A 52 17.77 25.53 16.29
C THR A 52 18.48 24.54 15.37
N ALA A 53 17.84 23.41 15.11
CA ALA A 53 18.23 22.47 14.07
C ALA A 53 17.44 22.73 12.80
N ALA A 54 18.11 22.66 11.64
CA ALA A 54 17.47 22.73 10.33
C ALA A 54 17.60 21.38 9.60
N LEU A 55 16.49 20.89 9.04
CA LEU A 55 16.47 19.77 8.10
C LEU A 55 16.14 20.31 6.71
N LEU A 56 17.13 20.37 5.84
CA LEU A 56 17.01 20.85 4.46
C LEU A 56 17.03 19.64 3.51
N LEU A 57 15.94 19.43 2.75
CA LEU A 57 15.93 18.46 1.65
C LEU A 57 16.22 19.17 0.33
N GLU A 58 17.34 18.76 -0.27
CA GLU A 58 17.74 19.07 -1.64
C GLU A 58 17.25 17.93 -2.54
N VAL A 59 16.14 18.14 -3.25
CA VAL A 59 15.55 17.15 -4.15
C VAL A 59 16.26 17.20 -5.50
N ASP A 60 16.59 16.03 -6.07
CA ASP A 60 17.07 15.92 -7.45
C ASP A 60 15.85 15.77 -8.38
N PRO A 61 15.48 16.83 -9.14
CA PRO A 61 14.32 16.79 -10.03
C PRO A 61 14.49 15.77 -11.16
N LEU A 62 15.72 15.51 -11.64
CA LEU A 62 15.97 14.55 -12.72
C LEU A 62 15.85 13.12 -12.22
N ALA A 63 16.32 12.83 -11.01
CA ALA A 63 16.12 11.52 -10.37
C ALA A 63 14.64 11.24 -10.12
N LEU A 64 13.86 12.28 -9.74
CA LEU A 64 12.42 12.20 -9.52
C LEU A 64 11.68 11.82 -10.82
N VAL A 65 12.03 12.43 -11.95
CA VAL A 65 11.43 12.11 -13.28
C VAL A 65 11.85 10.73 -13.78
N ARG A 66 13.12 10.35 -13.64
CA ARG A 66 13.63 9.05 -14.13
C ARG A 66 12.97 7.86 -13.43
N ARG A 67 12.66 7.98 -12.13
CA ARG A 67 11.94 6.93 -11.38
C ARG A 67 10.43 6.92 -11.63
N GLY A 68 9.84 8.04 -12.07
CA GLY A 68 8.43 8.12 -12.48
C GLY A 68 8.09 7.39 -13.78
N LYS A 69 9.08 7.09 -14.65
CA LYS A 69 8.90 6.39 -15.94
C LYS A 69 8.52 4.90 -15.85
N GLY A 70 8.39 4.34 -14.64
CA GLY A 70 7.86 2.98 -14.44
C GLY A 70 6.34 2.85 -14.54
N GLY A 71 5.60 3.97 -14.61
CA GLY A 71 4.16 4.01 -14.84
C GLY A 71 3.83 4.51 -16.26
N LYS A 72 3.00 3.75 -16.99
CA LYS A 72 2.52 4.09 -18.35
C LYS A 72 2.00 5.53 -18.44
N GLY A 73 2.37 6.21 -19.52
CA GLY A 73 1.84 7.52 -19.89
C GLY A 73 2.51 8.14 -21.12
N ARG A 74 2.71 7.39 -22.21
CA ARG A 74 2.92 8.00 -23.54
C ARG A 74 1.53 8.40 -24.04
N GLY A 75 1.15 9.67 -23.87
CA GLY A 75 -0.12 10.20 -24.38
C GLY A 75 -0.72 11.43 -23.69
N GLY A 76 0.04 12.18 -22.87
CA GLY A 76 -0.43 13.46 -22.32
C GLY A 76 -0.09 14.65 -23.21
N ALA A 77 -0.95 15.67 -23.23
CA ALA A 77 -0.70 16.97 -23.87
C ALA A 77 0.70 17.53 -23.48
N PRO A 78 1.34 18.36 -24.33
CA PRO A 78 2.69 18.90 -24.08
C PRO A 78 2.90 19.48 -22.67
N ASP A 79 1.87 20.09 -22.08
CA ASP A 79 1.88 20.65 -20.73
C ASP A 79 2.07 19.60 -19.62
N ALA A 80 1.54 18.38 -19.80
CA ALA A 80 1.70 17.28 -18.86
C ALA A 80 3.13 16.70 -18.86
N ALA A 81 3.85 16.86 -19.98
CA ALA A 81 5.27 16.51 -20.07
C ALA A 81 6.15 17.59 -19.42
N LEU A 82 5.80 18.88 -19.55
CA LEU A 82 6.53 19.99 -18.93
C LEU A 82 6.39 19.98 -17.40
N ALA A 83 5.19 19.68 -16.89
CA ALA A 83 4.91 19.57 -15.45
C ALA A 83 5.76 18.51 -14.72
N GLN A 84 6.37 17.57 -15.45
CA GLN A 84 7.31 16.60 -14.87
C GLN A 84 8.68 17.23 -14.59
N TYR A 85 9.11 18.20 -15.40
CA TYR A 85 10.42 18.86 -15.27
C TYR A 85 10.34 20.18 -14.49
N VAL A 86 9.23 20.91 -14.60
CA VAL A 86 8.97 22.15 -13.86
C VAL A 86 7.79 21.90 -12.92
N ASN A 87 8.10 21.65 -11.66
CA ASN A 87 7.12 21.52 -10.59
C ASN A 87 7.70 22.03 -9.27
N ASP A 88 6.79 22.21 -8.32
CA ASP A 88 7.07 22.73 -6.99
C ASP A 88 7.62 21.70 -6.00
N ARG A 89 7.70 20.42 -6.37
CA ARG A 89 8.08 19.32 -5.46
C ARG A 89 9.47 19.51 -4.81
N PRO A 90 10.49 20.09 -5.47
CA PRO A 90 11.78 20.37 -4.82
C PRO A 90 11.72 21.45 -3.73
N TYR A 91 10.67 22.27 -3.76
CA TYR A 91 10.58 23.50 -2.99
C TYR A 91 9.52 23.44 -1.87
N ALA A 92 8.52 22.57 -2.01
CA ALA A 92 7.42 22.41 -1.06
C ALA A 92 7.65 21.29 -0.03
N ALA A 93 7.49 21.60 1.27
CA ALA A 93 7.57 20.71 2.44
C ALA A 93 6.52 19.59 2.43
N SER A 94 6.67 18.68 1.49
CA SER A 94 5.74 17.62 1.12
C SER A 94 6.03 16.29 1.83
N SER A 95 5.36 15.22 1.42
CA SER A 95 5.65 13.84 1.84
C SER A 95 7.13 13.44 1.70
N LEU A 96 7.90 14.06 0.79
CA LEU A 96 9.34 13.84 0.66
C LEU A 96 10.13 14.32 1.89
N LEU A 97 9.71 15.41 2.52
CA LEU A 97 10.35 15.94 3.73
C LEU A 97 10.09 15.03 4.94
N ALA A 98 8.88 14.46 5.05
CA ALA A 98 8.55 13.48 6.07
C ALA A 98 9.42 12.21 5.97
N VAL A 99 9.69 11.73 4.75
CA VAL A 99 10.61 10.61 4.50
C VAL A 99 12.06 10.97 4.90
N ALA A 100 12.51 12.18 4.58
CA ALA A 100 13.83 12.65 5.01
C ALA A 100 13.92 12.74 6.55
N LEU A 101 12.87 13.24 7.20
CA LEU A 101 12.76 13.36 8.66
C LEU A 101 12.88 11.98 9.33
N SER A 102 12.13 10.98 8.86
CA SER A 102 12.17 9.63 9.44
C SER A 102 13.51 8.92 9.21
N ALA A 103 14.17 9.16 8.07
CA ALA A 103 15.49 8.60 7.79
C ALA A 103 16.58 9.22 8.67
N VAL A 104 16.58 10.56 8.80
CA VAL A 104 17.65 11.32 9.45
C VAL A 104 17.51 11.35 10.97
N PHE A 105 16.28 11.44 11.48
CA PHE A 105 15.97 11.53 12.91
C PHE A 105 15.34 10.24 13.48
N SER A 106 15.65 9.08 12.89
CA SER A 106 15.01 7.80 13.24
C SER A 106 15.08 7.44 14.73
N SER A 107 16.19 7.72 15.42
CA SER A 107 16.34 7.45 16.86
C SER A 107 15.54 8.41 17.74
N ALA A 108 15.51 9.69 17.35
CA ALA A 108 14.72 10.73 18.04
C ALA A 108 13.21 10.46 17.90
N LEU A 109 12.77 10.02 16.72
CA LEU A 109 11.39 9.63 16.43
C LEU A 109 10.92 8.41 17.23
N ARG A 110 11.86 7.57 17.71
CA ARG A 110 11.57 6.47 18.65
C ARG A 110 11.64 6.90 20.12
N GLY A 111 11.91 8.17 20.42
CA GLY A 111 12.13 8.64 21.79
C GLY A 111 13.39 8.09 22.46
N THR A 112 14.36 7.59 21.67
CA THR A 112 15.57 6.96 22.23
C THR A 112 16.75 7.93 22.23
N CYS A 113 17.38 8.15 23.39
CA CYS A 113 18.65 8.87 23.51
C CYS A 113 19.55 8.19 24.53
N LYS A 114 20.69 7.64 24.11
CA LYS A 114 21.62 6.98 25.04
C LYS A 114 22.42 7.96 25.88
N ALA A 115 22.71 9.14 25.34
CA ALA A 115 23.51 10.16 26.03
C ALA A 115 22.70 10.88 27.12
N LEU A 116 21.40 11.14 26.85
CA LEU A 116 20.48 11.83 27.75
C LEU A 116 19.12 11.09 27.79
N PRO A 117 19.05 9.89 28.39
CA PRO A 117 17.85 9.06 28.37
C PRO A 117 16.67 9.71 29.09
N GLU A 118 16.89 10.28 30.28
CA GLU A 118 15.85 10.98 31.03
C GLU A 118 15.32 12.19 30.28
N ARG A 119 16.20 12.91 29.56
CA ARG A 119 15.81 14.10 28.80
C ARG A 119 14.93 13.77 27.60
N ALA A 120 15.11 12.60 26.98
CA ALA A 120 14.31 12.19 25.82
C ALA A 120 12.84 11.92 26.14
N GLY A 121 12.53 11.49 27.37
CA GLY A 121 11.17 11.31 27.86
C GLY A 121 10.54 12.57 28.45
N GLN A 122 11.28 13.68 28.53
CA GLN A 122 10.78 14.92 29.11
C GLN A 122 10.25 15.87 28.03
N PRO A 123 9.14 16.57 28.29
CA PRO A 123 8.67 17.63 27.43
C PRO A 123 9.66 18.80 27.27
N LEU A 124 9.56 19.49 26.14
CA LEU A 124 10.45 20.58 25.73
C LEU A 124 9.62 21.78 25.21
N PRO A 125 10.05 23.02 25.49
CA PRO A 125 9.49 24.17 24.80
C PRO A 125 9.91 24.10 23.33
N LEU A 126 9.00 23.70 22.45
CA LEU A 126 9.31 23.44 21.04
C LEU A 126 8.72 24.50 20.13
N ARG A 127 9.49 24.86 19.10
CA ARG A 127 9.03 25.67 17.98
C ARG A 127 9.45 25.04 16.66
N VAL A 128 8.49 24.81 15.77
CA VAL A 128 8.73 24.25 14.44
C VAL A 128 8.32 25.26 13.38
N GLU A 129 9.19 25.51 12.40
CA GLU A 129 8.85 26.38 11.26
C GLU A 129 8.96 25.61 9.95
N VAL A 130 7.91 25.73 9.13
CA VAL A 130 7.83 25.14 7.79
C VAL A 130 7.45 26.26 6.81
N PRO A 131 8.42 26.85 6.08
CA PRO A 131 8.18 28.04 5.29
C PRO A 131 7.24 27.88 4.08
N ALA A 132 7.18 26.67 3.52
CA ALA A 132 6.41 26.37 2.31
C ALA A 132 5.72 25.00 2.43
N LEU A 133 4.67 24.94 3.24
CA LEU A 133 3.86 23.74 3.45
C LEU A 133 2.71 23.69 2.44
N PRO A 134 2.57 22.65 1.60
CA PRO A 134 1.34 22.47 0.84
C PRO A 134 0.17 22.21 1.81
N ALA A 135 -0.89 23.02 1.71
CA ALA A 135 -2.05 22.92 2.59
C ALA A 135 -3.31 22.66 1.75
N ARG A 136 -3.45 21.44 1.22
CA ARG A 136 -4.66 21.05 0.48
C ARG A 136 -5.83 20.90 1.47
N GLY A 137 -6.67 21.92 1.55
CA GLY A 137 -7.68 22.08 2.61
C GLY A 137 -7.56 23.40 3.37
N GLY A 138 -6.56 24.23 3.02
CA GLY A 138 -6.41 25.59 3.52
C GLY A 138 -5.85 25.68 4.93
N PRO A 139 -5.70 26.92 5.45
CA PRO A 139 -5.15 27.18 6.78
C PRO A 139 -5.95 26.53 7.92
N ASP A 140 -7.27 26.44 7.78
CA ASP A 140 -8.15 25.91 8.82
C ASP A 140 -7.93 24.42 9.05
N LEU A 141 -7.69 23.65 7.98
CA LEU A 141 -7.32 22.25 8.12
C LEU A 141 -5.98 22.08 8.85
N VAL A 142 -5.00 22.95 8.58
CA VAL A 142 -3.71 22.89 9.27
C VAL A 142 -3.91 23.09 10.78
N ARG A 143 -4.74 24.05 11.19
CA ARG A 143 -5.09 24.25 12.60
C ARG A 143 -5.80 23.04 13.19
N ALA A 144 -6.82 22.53 12.51
CA ALA A 144 -7.58 21.35 12.95
C ALA A 144 -6.71 20.08 13.12
N LEU A 145 -5.58 19.98 12.41
CA LEU A 145 -4.66 18.85 12.53
C LEU A 145 -3.60 19.01 13.62
N PHE A 146 -3.18 20.23 13.97
CA PHE A 146 -2.10 20.45 14.92
C PHE A 146 -2.57 20.96 16.29
N GLU A 147 -3.61 21.77 16.36
CA GLU A 147 -4.08 22.35 17.63
C GLU A 147 -4.57 21.30 18.64
N PRO A 148 -5.32 20.24 18.25
CA PRO A 148 -5.70 19.17 19.18
C PRO A 148 -4.51 18.41 19.80
N LEU A 149 -3.33 18.53 19.21
CA LEU A 149 -2.09 17.90 19.66
C LEU A 149 -1.28 18.79 20.60
N GLY A 150 -1.84 19.90 21.09
CA GLY A 150 -1.18 20.81 22.01
C GLY A 150 -0.26 21.84 21.34
N TRP A 151 -0.36 22.02 20.03
CA TRP A 151 0.33 23.10 19.32
C TRP A 151 -0.51 24.37 19.26
N THR A 152 0.15 25.52 19.36
CA THR A 152 -0.38 26.79 18.84
C THR A 152 0.09 26.95 17.40
N ALA A 153 -0.84 26.93 16.44
CA ALA A 153 -0.52 26.97 15.01
C ALA A 153 -0.75 28.36 14.40
N ARG A 154 0.33 29.01 13.95
CA ARG A 154 0.25 30.21 13.10
C ARG A 154 0.38 29.77 11.65
N VAL A 155 -0.67 30.04 10.87
CA VAL A 155 -0.78 29.58 9.48
C VAL A 155 -1.07 30.76 8.59
N GLU A 156 -0.07 31.19 7.81
CA GLU A 156 -0.14 32.34 6.92
C GLU A 156 -0.14 31.88 5.46
N PRO A 157 -1.17 32.18 4.66
CA PRO A 157 -1.15 31.93 3.23
C PRO A 157 0.03 32.61 2.54
N VAL A 158 0.65 31.91 1.59
CA VAL A 158 1.72 32.47 0.75
C VAL A 158 1.10 32.97 -0.54
N PRO A 159 1.26 34.26 -0.92
CA PRO A 159 0.70 34.78 -2.18
C PRO A 159 1.32 34.07 -3.39
N LEU A 160 0.55 33.90 -4.47
CA LEU A 160 1.04 33.21 -5.67
C LEU A 160 2.20 33.98 -6.34
N ASP A 161 2.06 35.30 -6.48
CA ASP A 161 3.14 36.22 -6.83
C ASP A 161 2.87 37.56 -6.13
N ALA A 162 3.82 38.06 -5.33
CA ALA A 162 3.67 39.31 -4.60
C ALA A 162 3.53 40.55 -5.51
N ARG A 163 3.93 40.46 -6.78
CA ARG A 163 3.77 41.53 -7.78
C ARG A 163 2.40 41.51 -8.45
N PHE A 164 1.65 40.42 -8.33
CA PHE A 164 0.32 40.24 -8.91
C PHE A 164 -0.70 39.80 -7.83
N PRO A 165 -1.08 40.70 -6.89
CA PRO A 165 -1.97 40.35 -5.78
C PRO A 165 -3.33 39.78 -6.22
N ASP A 166 -3.83 40.22 -7.38
CA ASP A 166 -5.10 39.76 -7.96
C ASP A 166 -5.11 38.26 -8.30
N TRP A 167 -3.95 37.61 -8.36
CA TRP A 167 -3.86 36.15 -8.55
C TRP A 167 -4.18 35.36 -7.28
N GLY A 168 -4.27 36.04 -6.14
CA GLY A 168 -4.63 35.46 -4.85
C GLY A 168 -3.51 34.63 -4.22
N ASP A 169 -3.91 33.86 -3.21
CA ASP A 169 -3.01 33.01 -2.46
C ASP A 169 -2.66 31.72 -3.23
N SER A 170 -1.42 31.28 -3.06
CA SER A 170 -1.00 29.97 -3.50
C SER A 170 -1.60 28.87 -2.62
N ARG A 171 -1.42 27.61 -3.02
CA ARG A 171 -1.77 26.44 -2.20
C ARG A 171 -0.83 26.21 -1.00
N TYR A 172 0.15 27.08 -0.80
CA TYR A 172 1.15 26.98 0.25
C TYR A 172 0.84 27.90 1.40
N VAL A 173 1.21 27.45 2.58
CA VAL A 173 1.19 28.26 3.79
C VAL A 173 2.59 28.28 4.41
N ARG A 174 2.91 29.38 5.08
CA ARG A 174 3.97 29.44 6.08
C ARG A 174 3.38 28.97 7.40
N LEU A 175 3.94 27.89 7.94
CA LEU A 175 3.51 27.31 9.20
C LEU A 175 4.55 27.58 10.29
N VAL A 176 4.08 28.07 11.42
CA VAL A 176 4.81 28.08 12.69
C VAL A 176 3.98 27.33 13.72
N LEU A 177 4.57 26.31 14.35
CA LEU A 177 3.99 25.58 15.46
C LEU A 177 4.78 25.93 16.72
N ASP A 178 4.09 26.44 17.74
CA ASP A 178 4.67 26.77 19.04
C ASP A 178 4.04 25.86 20.12
N ALA A 179 4.86 25.21 20.94
CA ALA A 179 4.47 24.51 22.16
C ALA A 179 5.32 25.07 23.34
N PRO A 180 5.09 26.34 23.72
CA PRO A 180 5.99 27.06 24.64
C PRO A 180 5.93 26.53 26.07
N ASP A 181 4.80 25.96 26.47
CA ASP A 181 4.58 25.44 27.83
C ASP A 181 5.31 24.12 28.08
N GLY A 182 5.97 23.57 27.05
CA GLY A 182 6.67 22.30 27.14
C GLY A 182 5.70 21.17 27.44
N THR A 183 4.68 21.02 26.62
CA THR A 183 3.68 19.94 26.73
C THR A 183 4.05 18.70 25.92
N LEU A 184 5.00 18.84 24.98
CA LEU A 184 5.37 17.79 24.03
C LEU A 184 6.83 17.39 24.19
N THR A 185 7.08 16.08 24.15
CA THR A 185 8.42 15.53 23.93
C THR A 185 8.86 15.77 22.47
N LEU A 186 10.17 15.73 22.23
CA LEU A 186 10.70 15.81 20.87
C LEU A 186 10.19 14.66 19.98
N SER A 187 10.03 13.47 20.57
CA SER A 187 9.54 12.29 19.86
C SER A 187 8.12 12.49 19.34
N GLU A 188 7.21 13.00 20.18
CA GLU A 188 5.83 13.32 19.78
C GLU A 188 5.81 14.37 18.67
N ALA A 189 6.55 15.46 18.83
CA ALA A 189 6.64 16.50 17.81
C ALA A 189 7.09 15.96 16.45
N LEU A 190 8.13 15.10 16.43
CA LEU A 190 8.62 14.46 15.21
C LEU A 190 7.59 13.48 14.61
N ARG A 191 6.88 12.72 15.44
CA ARG A 191 5.81 11.79 15.01
C ARG A 191 4.62 12.55 14.41
N HIS A 192 4.21 13.66 15.01
CA HIS A 192 3.17 14.55 14.47
C HIS A 192 3.55 15.05 13.07
N LEU A 193 4.76 15.60 12.91
CA LEU A 193 5.26 16.08 11.61
C LEU A 193 5.36 14.93 10.58
N TYR A 194 5.86 13.76 10.99
CA TYR A 194 5.99 12.61 10.11
C TYR A 194 4.64 12.14 9.53
N VAL A 195 3.57 12.18 10.33
CA VAL A 195 2.23 11.76 9.91
C VAL A 195 1.48 12.87 9.16
N LEU A 196 1.54 14.12 9.65
CA LEU A 196 0.66 15.19 9.18
C LEU A 196 1.18 15.91 7.94
N LEU A 197 2.49 16.00 7.71
CA LEU A 197 3.02 16.60 6.47
C LEU A 197 2.52 15.88 5.21
N PRO A 198 2.54 14.52 5.12
CA PRO A 198 1.92 13.82 3.99
C PRO A 198 0.40 13.97 3.87
N VAL A 199 -0.31 14.15 4.99
CA VAL A 199 -1.78 14.35 5.02
C VAL A 199 -2.17 15.70 4.41
N LEU A 200 -1.37 16.74 4.67
CA LEU A 200 -1.55 18.09 4.15
C LEU A 200 -1.15 18.22 2.67
N ASP A 201 -0.13 17.45 2.26
CA ASP A 201 0.29 17.32 0.86
C ASP A 201 -0.80 16.69 -0.03
N ASP A 202 -1.55 15.71 0.50
CA ASP A 202 -2.62 14.93 -0.19
C ASP A 202 -2.22 14.52 -1.63
N ALA A 203 -0.93 14.18 -1.79
CA ALA A 203 -0.28 13.88 -3.06
C ALA A 203 0.91 12.91 -2.92
N LYS A 204 0.80 11.87 -2.06
CA LYS A 204 1.90 10.92 -1.82
C LYS A 204 2.49 10.39 -3.14
N HIS A 205 3.81 10.55 -3.30
CA HIS A 205 4.55 10.21 -4.52
C HIS A 205 5.10 8.78 -4.55
N TYR A 206 4.69 7.93 -3.61
CA TYR A 206 5.12 6.55 -3.50
C TYR A 206 3.92 5.63 -3.22
N TRP A 207 4.00 4.37 -3.64
CA TRP A 207 2.92 3.40 -3.47
C TRP A 207 2.76 3.01 -1.99
N VAL A 208 1.57 3.28 -1.44
CA VAL A 208 1.14 2.85 -0.10
C VAL A 208 0.82 1.35 -0.09
N SER A 209 1.38 0.60 0.87
CA SER A 209 1.15 -0.83 1.09
C SER A 209 0.63 -1.11 2.51
N ALA A 210 0.27 -2.36 2.81
CA ALA A 210 -0.14 -2.80 4.15
C ALA A 210 0.86 -2.36 5.25
N ASP A 211 2.17 -2.45 5.01
CA ASP A 211 3.18 -1.95 5.96
C ASP A 211 3.03 -0.45 6.33
N GLU A 212 2.36 0.38 5.51
CA GLU A 212 2.10 1.77 5.84
C GLU A 212 1.02 1.92 6.92
N VAL A 213 0.13 0.93 7.08
CA VAL A 213 -0.83 0.87 8.21
C VAL A 213 -0.04 0.71 9.51
N ASP A 214 0.84 -0.28 9.60
CA ASP A 214 1.64 -0.49 10.82
C ASP A 214 2.55 0.70 11.14
N LYS A 215 3.09 1.37 10.11
CA LYS A 215 3.86 2.61 10.29
C LYS A 215 2.99 3.76 10.79
N LEU A 216 1.78 3.92 10.25
CA LEU A 216 0.84 4.93 10.71
C LEU A 216 0.48 4.69 12.17
N LEU A 217 0.13 3.46 12.54
CA LEU A 217 -0.26 3.11 13.90
C LEU A 217 0.89 3.34 14.90
N ARG A 218 2.10 2.91 14.55
CA ARG A 218 3.30 3.16 15.39
C ARG A 218 3.62 4.64 15.56
N ALA A 219 3.49 5.43 14.48
CA ALA A 219 3.71 6.87 14.56
C ALA A 219 2.53 7.62 15.23
N GLY A 220 1.33 7.04 15.16
CA GLY A 220 0.09 7.53 15.75
C GLY A 220 -0.11 7.13 17.21
N GLU A 221 0.73 6.25 17.75
CA GLU A 221 0.62 5.72 19.11
C GLU A 221 0.61 6.85 20.15
N GLY A 222 -0.41 6.81 21.02
CA GLY A 222 -0.63 7.80 22.08
C GLY A 222 -1.41 9.05 21.67
N TRP A 223 -1.76 9.24 20.39
CA TRP A 223 -2.49 10.46 19.97
C TRP A 223 -3.52 10.26 18.86
N LEU A 224 -3.25 9.38 17.88
CA LEU A 224 -4.06 9.29 16.67
C LEU A 224 -5.47 8.75 16.93
N ALA A 225 -5.62 7.79 17.85
CA ALA A 225 -6.92 7.20 18.21
C ALA A 225 -7.87 8.22 18.88
N ALA A 226 -7.32 9.20 19.59
CA ALA A 226 -8.07 10.26 20.26
C ALA A 226 -8.23 11.52 19.38
N HIS A 227 -7.55 11.58 18.23
CA HIS A 227 -7.54 12.79 17.42
C HIS A 227 -8.90 13.05 16.75
N PRO A 228 -9.48 14.26 16.84
CA PRO A 228 -10.79 14.58 16.23
C PRO A 228 -10.83 14.29 14.72
N GLU A 229 -9.74 14.63 14.02
CA GLU A 229 -9.57 14.37 12.58
C GLU A 229 -9.02 12.98 12.23
N GLN A 230 -9.09 11.97 13.13
CA GLN A 230 -8.47 10.65 12.89
C GLN A 230 -8.90 10.00 11.57
N LYS A 231 -10.17 10.14 11.18
CA LYS A 231 -10.70 9.58 9.93
C LYS A 231 -10.05 10.23 8.71
N LEU A 232 -9.88 11.55 8.75
CA LEU A 232 -9.25 12.32 7.69
C LEU A 232 -7.76 12.01 7.59
N ILE A 233 -7.06 11.98 8.73
CA ILE A 233 -5.63 11.67 8.84
C ILE A 233 -5.37 10.28 8.25
N THR A 234 -6.07 9.25 8.74
CA THR A 234 -5.90 7.87 8.29
C THR A 234 -6.21 7.73 6.79
N SER A 235 -7.31 8.32 6.33
CA SER A 235 -7.71 8.27 4.92
C SER A 235 -6.66 8.92 4.02
N ARG A 236 -6.21 10.15 4.29
CA ARG A 236 -5.22 10.84 3.44
C ARG A 236 -3.84 10.22 3.55
N TYR A 237 -3.42 9.80 4.75
CA TYR A 237 -2.14 9.12 4.94
C TYR A 237 -2.08 7.83 4.12
N LEU A 238 -3.17 7.08 4.02
CA LEU A 238 -3.20 5.84 3.25
C LEU A 238 -3.61 6.05 1.79
N SER A 239 -3.47 7.29 1.29
CA SER A 239 -3.83 7.68 -0.10
C SER A 239 -5.26 7.29 -0.48
N ARG A 240 -6.18 7.40 0.49
CA ARG A 240 -7.61 7.10 0.38
C ARG A 240 -7.89 5.64 -0.03
N ARG A 241 -6.95 4.72 0.25
CA ARG A 241 -7.13 3.28 0.02
C ARG A 241 -8.05 2.72 1.08
N TRP A 242 -9.31 2.54 0.71
CA TRP A 242 -10.38 2.17 1.62
C TRP A 242 -10.08 0.92 2.48
N SER A 243 -9.49 -0.13 1.90
CA SER A 243 -9.14 -1.35 2.64
C SER A 243 -8.13 -1.10 3.76
N LEU A 244 -7.07 -0.33 3.48
CA LEU A 244 -6.04 0.03 4.47
C LEU A 244 -6.60 1.01 5.50
N THR A 245 -7.41 1.98 5.05
CA THR A 245 -8.07 2.95 5.93
C THR A 245 -8.98 2.23 6.91
N ARG A 246 -9.79 1.27 6.45
CA ARG A 246 -10.67 0.49 7.31
C ARG A 246 -9.89 -0.34 8.33
N GLU A 247 -8.88 -1.07 7.88
CA GLU A 247 -7.99 -1.85 8.76
C GLU A 247 -7.33 -0.97 9.84
N ALA A 248 -6.84 0.21 9.47
CA ALA A 248 -6.26 1.15 10.42
C ALA A 248 -7.31 1.69 11.41
N MET A 249 -8.52 2.03 10.93
CA MET A 249 -9.61 2.54 11.77
C MET A 249 -10.12 1.49 12.76
N GLU A 250 -10.29 0.24 12.35
CA GLU A 250 -10.67 -0.87 13.24
C GLU A 250 -9.66 -1.04 14.38
N ARG A 251 -8.36 -0.99 14.07
CA ARG A 251 -7.30 -1.09 15.08
C ARG A 251 -7.24 0.13 16.00
N LEU A 252 -7.45 1.34 15.50
CA LEU A 252 -7.51 2.55 16.31
C LEU A 252 -8.72 2.55 17.25
N GLU A 253 -9.85 1.99 16.81
CA GLU A 253 -11.03 1.84 17.63
C GLU A 253 -10.79 0.86 18.79
N LEU A 254 -10.10 -0.26 18.56
CA LEU A 254 -9.69 -1.17 19.62
C LEU A 254 -8.81 -0.48 20.67
N VAL A 255 -7.84 0.34 20.25
CA VAL A 255 -6.99 1.13 21.17
C VAL A 255 -7.85 2.11 21.97
N ARG A 256 -8.76 2.84 21.32
CA ARG A 256 -9.63 3.81 21.99
C ARG A 256 -10.57 3.16 23.01
N LEU A 257 -11.06 1.95 22.74
CA LEU A 257 -11.88 1.18 23.67
C LEU A 257 -11.05 0.67 24.85
N ALA A 258 -9.84 0.16 24.60
CA ALA A 258 -8.92 -0.25 25.67
C ALA A 258 -8.52 0.91 26.60
N ASP A 259 -8.26 2.09 26.04
CA ASP A 259 -7.94 3.30 26.83
C ASP A 259 -9.15 3.82 27.63
N ALA A 260 -10.38 3.46 27.24
CA ALA A 260 -11.62 3.88 27.93
C ALA A 260 -12.00 2.95 29.10
N ASP A 261 -11.53 1.70 29.12
CA ASP A 261 -11.89 0.68 30.10
C ASP A 261 -10.82 0.47 31.21
N ASP A 262 -9.81 1.33 31.30
CA ASP A 262 -8.73 1.36 32.34
C ASP A 262 -8.24 -0.04 32.76
N THR A 263 -7.91 -0.88 31.76
CA THR A 263 -7.26 -2.17 31.98
C THR A 263 -5.94 -2.22 31.21
N ASP A 264 -4.83 -2.14 31.95
CA ASP A 264 -3.46 -2.22 31.44
C ASP A 264 -3.25 -3.47 30.58
N VAL A 265 -2.89 -3.27 29.29
CA VAL A 265 -2.47 -4.36 28.39
C VAL A 265 -0.98 -4.64 28.62
N THR A 266 -0.68 -5.32 29.72
CA THR A 266 0.55 -6.10 29.84
C THR A 266 0.20 -7.53 30.24
N GLU A 267 0.68 -8.48 29.44
CA GLU A 267 0.50 -9.93 29.55
C GLU A 267 -0.81 -10.51 28.99
N ILE A 268 -0.81 -10.78 27.68
CA ILE A 268 -1.42 -12.02 27.17
C ILE A 268 -0.34 -12.76 26.38
N ASP A 269 0.56 -13.39 27.14
CA ASP A 269 1.18 -14.64 26.70
C ASP A 269 0.22 -15.79 27.05
N ASN A 270 0.30 -16.82 26.24
CA ASN A 270 -0.58 -17.95 26.13
C ASN A 270 -0.81 -18.69 27.47
N ALA A 271 -2.06 -18.75 27.92
CA ALA A 271 -2.55 -19.89 28.71
C ALA A 271 -4.01 -20.14 28.34
N VAL A 272 -4.21 -21.29 27.69
CA VAL A 272 -5.49 -21.90 27.39
C VAL A 272 -6.23 -22.15 28.70
N ASN A 273 -7.45 -21.63 28.82
CA ASN A 273 -8.48 -22.25 29.64
C ASN A 273 -9.76 -22.34 28.81
N GLU A 274 -10.18 -23.59 28.65
CA GLU A 274 -11.38 -24.03 27.96
C GLU A 274 -12.64 -23.54 28.71
N ASP A 275 -13.73 -23.41 27.93
CA ASP A 275 -15.11 -23.19 28.37
C ASP A 275 -15.57 -21.76 28.67
N VAL A 276 -15.72 -20.94 27.62
CA VAL A 276 -16.91 -20.08 27.48
C VAL A 276 -17.30 -19.95 26.00
N ASP A 277 -18.43 -20.53 25.64
CA ASP A 277 -19.07 -20.45 24.33
C ASP A 277 -19.85 -19.12 24.25
N THR A 278 -19.45 -18.18 23.39
CA THR A 278 -20.32 -17.07 22.91
C THR A 278 -19.73 -16.37 21.68
N GLU A 279 -20.41 -16.60 20.54
CA GLU A 279 -20.50 -15.80 19.30
C GLU A 279 -19.29 -15.78 18.33
N GLU A 280 -19.42 -16.59 17.28
CA GLU A 280 -18.51 -16.71 16.13
C GLU A 280 -18.27 -15.35 15.44
N GLN A 281 -17.03 -14.85 15.47
CA GLN A 281 -16.61 -13.78 14.56
C GLN A 281 -16.78 -14.25 13.10
N PRO A 282 -17.45 -13.48 12.22
CA PRO A 282 -17.70 -13.91 10.86
C PRO A 282 -16.38 -14.04 10.08
N VAL A 283 -16.09 -15.25 9.61
CA VAL A 283 -14.92 -15.56 8.75
C VAL A 283 -14.81 -14.52 7.62
N PRO A 284 -13.67 -13.82 7.47
CA PRO A 284 -13.51 -12.76 6.46
C PRO A 284 -13.79 -13.26 5.03
N LEU A 285 -14.41 -12.43 4.19
CA LEU A 285 -14.80 -12.80 2.83
C LEU A 285 -13.63 -13.32 1.97
N ALA A 286 -12.44 -12.75 2.13
CA ALA A 286 -11.23 -13.21 1.42
C ALA A 286 -10.82 -14.64 1.82
N VAL A 287 -11.07 -15.04 3.08
CA VAL A 287 -10.85 -16.41 3.55
C VAL A 287 -11.88 -17.35 2.91
N ARG A 288 -13.18 -16.99 2.99
CA ARG A 288 -14.27 -17.76 2.36
C ARG A 288 -14.07 -17.96 0.85
N ARG A 289 -13.58 -16.93 0.15
CA ARG A 289 -13.23 -17.01 -1.27
C ARG A 289 -12.13 -18.00 -1.54
N ARG A 290 -11.05 -17.94 -0.76
CA ARG A 290 -9.93 -18.87 -0.90
C ARG A 290 -10.36 -20.30 -0.61
N GLU A 291 -11.19 -20.52 0.41
CA GLU A 291 -11.77 -21.83 0.71
C GLU A 291 -12.65 -22.35 -0.42
N ALA A 292 -13.50 -21.51 -1.01
CA ALA A 292 -14.32 -21.87 -2.16
C ALA A 292 -13.48 -22.24 -3.40
N ILE A 293 -12.41 -21.48 -3.66
CA ILE A 293 -11.45 -21.79 -4.74
C ILE A 293 -10.77 -23.14 -4.48
N LEU A 294 -10.28 -23.39 -3.26
CA LEU A 294 -9.64 -24.66 -2.90
C LEU A 294 -10.61 -25.82 -3.08
N ALA A 295 -11.84 -25.72 -2.57
CA ALA A 295 -12.86 -26.74 -2.71
C ALA A 295 -13.19 -27.03 -4.19
N ALA A 296 -13.28 -26.00 -5.03
CA ALA A 296 -13.51 -26.15 -6.46
C ALA A 296 -12.33 -26.83 -7.17
N LEU A 297 -11.08 -26.46 -6.85
CA LEU A 297 -9.89 -27.11 -7.38
C LEU A 297 -9.83 -28.59 -6.99
N GLU A 298 -10.16 -28.90 -5.74
CA GLU A 298 -10.19 -30.27 -5.23
C GLU A 298 -11.22 -31.13 -5.95
N ALA A 299 -12.44 -30.62 -6.16
CA ALA A 299 -13.51 -31.31 -6.89
C ALA A 299 -13.12 -31.65 -8.34
N THR A 300 -12.22 -30.87 -8.94
CA THR A 300 -11.74 -31.06 -10.33
C THR A 300 -10.53 -32.00 -10.44
N GLY A 301 -9.95 -32.40 -9.31
CA GLY A 301 -8.73 -33.23 -9.26
C GLY A 301 -7.50 -32.55 -9.87
N ALA A 302 -7.41 -31.22 -9.83
CA ALA A 302 -6.28 -30.49 -10.40
C ALA A 302 -5.01 -30.68 -9.55
N ALA A 303 -3.89 -31.01 -10.19
CA ALA A 303 -2.59 -31.17 -9.52
C ALA A 303 -1.60 -30.06 -9.90
N ARG A 304 -1.69 -29.55 -11.13
CA ARG A 304 -0.86 -28.48 -11.69
C ARG A 304 -1.72 -27.23 -11.85
N VAL A 305 -1.50 -26.22 -11.01
CA VAL A 305 -2.37 -25.05 -10.90
C VAL A 305 -1.62 -23.75 -11.23
N LEU A 306 -2.24 -22.91 -12.05
CA LEU A 306 -1.84 -21.52 -12.28
C LEU A 306 -2.66 -20.59 -11.39
N ASP A 307 -1.99 -19.71 -10.64
CA ASP A 307 -2.59 -18.56 -9.97
C ASP A 307 -2.25 -17.30 -10.78
N LEU A 308 -3.20 -16.88 -11.63
CA LEU A 308 -3.04 -15.82 -12.61
C LEU A 308 -3.52 -14.50 -12.01
N GLY A 309 -2.61 -13.58 -11.71
CA GLY A 309 -2.86 -12.44 -10.83
C GLY A 309 -2.65 -12.79 -9.36
N CYS A 310 -1.58 -13.53 -9.04
CA CYS A 310 -1.38 -14.13 -7.72
C CYS A 310 -1.18 -13.11 -6.58
N GLY A 311 -0.94 -11.84 -6.91
CA GLY A 311 -0.70 -10.76 -5.95
C GLY A 311 0.44 -11.12 -5.00
N GLN A 312 0.16 -11.05 -3.70
CA GLN A 312 1.14 -11.37 -2.64
C GLN A 312 1.26 -12.87 -2.34
N GLY A 313 0.72 -13.76 -3.19
CA GLY A 313 0.89 -15.21 -3.10
C GLY A 313 0.06 -15.89 -2.01
N GLN A 314 -1.10 -15.33 -1.64
CA GLN A 314 -1.95 -15.91 -0.59
C GLN A 314 -2.57 -17.26 -1.00
N LEU A 315 -3.04 -17.36 -2.24
CA LEU A 315 -3.59 -18.62 -2.77
C LEU A 315 -2.46 -19.63 -3.00
N VAL A 316 -1.34 -19.21 -3.60
CA VAL A 316 -0.12 -20.03 -3.72
C VAL A 316 0.29 -20.63 -2.37
N GLN A 317 0.32 -19.83 -1.30
CA GLN A 317 0.67 -20.31 0.03
C GLN A 317 -0.30 -21.38 0.56
N ALA A 318 -1.59 -21.24 0.29
CA ALA A 318 -2.59 -22.21 0.71
C ALA A 318 -2.49 -23.51 -0.11
N LEU A 319 -2.30 -23.42 -1.43
CA LEU A 319 -2.11 -24.57 -2.31
C LEU A 319 -0.87 -25.39 -1.90
N LEU A 320 0.22 -24.76 -1.47
CA LEU A 320 1.42 -25.50 -1.07
C LEU A 320 1.28 -26.33 0.21
N LYS A 321 0.28 -26.02 1.05
CA LYS A 321 -0.03 -26.82 2.26
C LYS A 321 -0.59 -28.20 1.92
N ASP A 322 -1.21 -28.34 0.76
CA ASP A 322 -1.81 -29.58 0.30
C ASP A 322 -0.88 -30.26 -0.71
N THR A 323 -0.53 -31.52 -0.44
CA THR A 323 0.42 -32.29 -1.25
C THR A 323 -0.17 -32.76 -2.58
N ARG A 324 -1.50 -32.72 -2.77
CA ARG A 324 -2.17 -33.01 -4.04
C ARG A 324 -1.73 -32.07 -5.17
N PHE A 325 -1.38 -30.82 -4.83
CA PHE A 325 -0.87 -29.84 -5.79
C PHE A 325 0.63 -30.07 -6.05
N THR A 326 0.94 -30.78 -7.12
CA THR A 326 2.31 -31.16 -7.49
C THR A 326 3.09 -30.02 -8.17
N LYS A 327 2.39 -29.04 -8.76
CA LYS A 327 3.01 -27.82 -9.29
C LYS A 327 2.07 -26.64 -9.14
N VAL A 328 2.55 -25.55 -8.56
CA VAL A 328 1.82 -24.29 -8.35
C VAL A 328 2.64 -23.16 -8.94
N VAL A 329 2.04 -22.38 -9.84
CA VAL A 329 2.72 -21.24 -10.48
C VAL A 329 1.94 -19.97 -10.22
N GLY A 330 2.56 -19.01 -9.56
CA GLY A 330 2.03 -17.67 -9.37
C GLY A 330 2.54 -16.72 -10.45
N VAL A 331 1.64 -16.06 -11.16
CA VAL A 331 1.96 -15.08 -12.20
C VAL A 331 1.34 -13.75 -11.82
N ASP A 332 2.13 -12.68 -11.87
CA ASP A 332 1.61 -11.33 -11.65
C ASP A 332 2.34 -10.32 -12.54
N VAL A 333 1.65 -9.25 -12.93
CA VAL A 333 2.27 -8.14 -13.70
C VAL A 333 3.21 -7.32 -12.82
N SER A 334 3.00 -7.33 -11.50
CA SER A 334 3.74 -6.59 -10.49
C SER A 334 4.90 -7.40 -9.92
N MET A 335 6.13 -7.06 -10.33
CA MET A 335 7.35 -7.58 -9.70
C MET A 335 7.40 -7.33 -8.19
N ARG A 336 6.77 -6.25 -7.71
CA ARG A 336 6.67 -5.95 -6.29
C ARG A 336 5.82 -6.99 -5.57
N ALA A 337 4.66 -7.34 -6.14
CA ALA A 337 3.77 -8.34 -5.56
C ALA A 337 4.46 -9.71 -5.50
N LEU A 338 5.17 -10.10 -6.57
CA LEU A 338 5.96 -11.32 -6.62
C LEU A 338 7.11 -11.35 -5.60
N THR A 339 7.79 -10.21 -5.38
CA THR A 339 8.81 -10.10 -4.32
C THR A 339 8.21 -10.33 -2.92
N VAL A 340 7.01 -9.79 -2.68
CA VAL A 340 6.31 -10.01 -1.41
C VAL A 340 5.85 -11.46 -1.28
N ALA A 341 5.33 -12.05 -2.36
CA ALA A 341 4.95 -13.46 -2.41
C ALA A 341 6.15 -14.37 -2.11
N ALA A 342 7.30 -14.14 -2.75
CA ALA A 342 8.52 -14.91 -2.49
C ALA A 342 8.94 -14.89 -1.02
N ARG A 343 8.88 -13.70 -0.38
CA ARG A 343 9.17 -13.54 1.06
C ARG A 343 8.13 -14.24 1.94
N ARG A 344 6.84 -14.10 1.62
CA ARG A 344 5.72 -14.74 2.36
C ARG A 344 5.84 -16.27 2.32
N LEU A 345 6.17 -16.81 1.16
CA LEU A 345 6.41 -18.24 0.93
C LEU A 345 7.73 -18.72 1.54
N LYS A 346 8.64 -17.80 1.88
CA LYS A 346 10.00 -18.08 2.37
C LYS A 346 10.78 -18.96 1.37
N LEU A 347 10.72 -18.65 0.07
CA LEU A 347 11.35 -19.45 -0.98
C LEU A 347 12.84 -19.73 -0.71
N ASP A 348 13.58 -18.75 -0.18
CA ASP A 348 15.01 -18.88 0.14
C ASP A 348 15.31 -19.87 1.29
N ARG A 349 14.30 -20.24 2.08
CA ARG A 349 14.39 -21.17 3.22
C ARG A 349 13.53 -22.41 3.03
N MET A 350 12.95 -22.58 1.85
CA MET A 350 12.06 -23.68 1.53
C MET A 350 12.88 -24.94 1.23
N GLY A 351 12.47 -26.08 1.78
CA GLY A 351 13.14 -27.35 1.47
C GLY A 351 12.99 -27.73 0.00
N GLU A 352 13.96 -28.45 -0.56
CA GLU A 352 14.04 -28.78 -2.00
C GLU A 352 12.71 -29.33 -2.56
N ARG A 353 12.09 -30.30 -1.87
CA ARG A 353 10.81 -30.90 -2.28
C ARG A 353 9.64 -29.91 -2.38
N GLN A 354 9.61 -28.87 -1.55
CA GLN A 354 8.59 -27.82 -1.64
C GLN A 354 8.97 -26.77 -2.67
N ALA A 355 10.26 -26.45 -2.81
CA ALA A 355 10.75 -25.49 -3.78
C ALA A 355 10.48 -25.93 -5.23
N GLU A 356 10.64 -27.22 -5.54
CA GLU A 356 10.33 -27.78 -6.87
C GLU A 356 8.86 -27.62 -7.27
N ARG A 357 7.96 -27.61 -6.28
CA ARG A 357 6.51 -27.50 -6.46
C ARG A 357 6.05 -26.07 -6.75
N VAL A 358 6.86 -25.05 -6.51
CA VAL A 358 6.43 -23.64 -6.66
C VAL A 358 7.28 -22.89 -7.67
N GLU A 359 6.64 -22.03 -8.46
CA GLU A 359 7.33 -21.05 -9.30
C GLU A 359 6.59 -19.72 -9.26
N LEU A 360 7.33 -18.61 -9.22
CA LEU A 360 6.78 -17.27 -9.32
C LEU A 360 7.48 -16.55 -10.46
N PHE A 361 6.71 -15.97 -11.39
CA PHE A 361 7.30 -15.15 -12.45
C PHE A 361 6.40 -14.00 -12.90
N GLN A 362 7.04 -12.98 -13.47
CA GLN A 362 6.33 -11.84 -14.02
C GLN A 362 5.68 -12.19 -15.36
N GLY A 363 4.40 -11.88 -15.48
CA GLY A 363 3.64 -12.09 -16.70
C GLY A 363 2.46 -11.13 -16.79
N SER A 364 1.94 -10.94 -18.01
CA SER A 364 0.73 -10.16 -18.24
C SER A 364 -0.29 -11.03 -18.96
N LEU A 365 -1.53 -11.02 -18.47
CA LEU A 365 -2.64 -11.74 -19.09
C LEU A 365 -3.13 -11.08 -20.39
N ALA A 366 -2.57 -9.93 -20.79
CA ALA A 366 -2.90 -9.27 -22.05
C ALA A 366 -2.19 -9.89 -23.28
N TYR A 367 -1.31 -10.88 -23.08
CA TYR A 367 -0.57 -11.54 -24.15
C TYR A 367 -0.49 -13.05 -23.92
N THR A 368 -0.35 -13.82 -25.00
CA THR A 368 -0.17 -15.27 -24.91
C THR A 368 1.22 -15.62 -24.40
N ASP A 369 1.31 -16.47 -23.38
CA ASP A 369 2.57 -17.00 -22.86
C ASP A 369 2.57 -18.54 -22.95
N LYS A 370 3.55 -19.10 -23.68
CA LYS A 370 3.67 -20.55 -23.89
C LYS A 370 3.94 -21.30 -22.57
N ARG A 371 4.51 -20.63 -21.56
CA ARG A 371 4.77 -21.21 -20.23
C ARG A 371 3.49 -21.55 -19.46
N LEU A 372 2.35 -21.00 -19.86
CA LEU A 372 1.04 -21.25 -19.21
C LEU A 372 0.31 -22.49 -19.77
N LYS A 373 0.89 -23.20 -20.74
CA LYS A 373 0.29 -24.43 -21.29
C LYS A 373 0.59 -25.66 -20.42
N GLY A 374 -0.31 -26.64 -20.45
CA GLY A 374 -0.10 -27.94 -19.79
C GLY A 374 -0.34 -27.92 -18.27
N TYR A 375 -1.21 -27.01 -17.81
CA TYR A 375 -1.71 -26.98 -16.43
C TYR A 375 -3.15 -27.48 -16.40
N ASP A 376 -3.51 -28.13 -15.30
CA ASP A 376 -4.83 -28.74 -15.11
C ASP A 376 -5.87 -27.64 -14.84
N ALA A 377 -5.50 -26.65 -14.03
CA ALA A 377 -6.36 -25.53 -13.67
C ALA A 377 -5.66 -24.18 -13.72
N ALA A 378 -6.44 -23.12 -13.99
CA ALA A 378 -6.03 -21.74 -13.78
C ALA A 378 -7.05 -21.00 -12.92
N VAL A 379 -6.58 -20.14 -12.03
CA VAL A 379 -7.41 -19.31 -11.15
C VAL A 379 -7.16 -17.84 -11.46
N LEU A 380 -8.25 -17.10 -11.65
CA LEU A 380 -8.30 -15.65 -11.73
C LEU A 380 -9.15 -15.15 -10.56
N SER A 381 -8.53 -14.99 -9.40
CA SER A 381 -9.21 -14.56 -8.18
C SER A 381 -9.15 -13.05 -8.04
N GLU A 382 -10.25 -12.35 -8.32
CA GLU A 382 -10.31 -10.88 -8.33
C GLU A 382 -9.28 -10.26 -9.28
N VAL A 383 -9.41 -10.57 -10.57
CA VAL A 383 -8.48 -10.11 -11.60
C VAL A 383 -9.19 -9.43 -12.74
N VAL A 384 -10.33 -9.98 -13.18
CA VAL A 384 -11.05 -9.51 -14.36
C VAL A 384 -11.54 -8.06 -14.18
N GLU A 385 -11.97 -7.69 -12.98
CA GLU A 385 -12.43 -6.35 -12.59
C GLU A 385 -11.32 -5.30 -12.61
N HIS A 386 -10.06 -5.70 -12.55
CA HIS A 386 -8.90 -4.80 -12.64
C HIS A 386 -8.39 -4.64 -14.08
N VAL A 387 -8.97 -5.36 -15.04
CA VAL A 387 -8.60 -5.28 -16.46
C VAL A 387 -9.46 -4.23 -17.15
N ASP A 388 -8.83 -3.38 -17.97
CA ASP A 388 -9.57 -2.45 -18.83
C ASP A 388 -10.50 -3.27 -19.77
N LEU A 389 -11.78 -2.92 -19.90
CA LEU A 389 -12.76 -3.69 -20.71
C LEU A 389 -12.27 -3.98 -22.13
N GLU A 390 -11.55 -3.04 -22.76
CA GLU A 390 -10.95 -3.20 -24.09
C GLU A 390 -9.90 -4.33 -24.18
N ARG A 391 -9.32 -4.73 -23.05
CA ARG A 391 -8.31 -5.79 -22.94
C ARG A 391 -8.86 -7.12 -22.46
N LEU A 392 -10.12 -7.15 -22.03
CA LEU A 392 -10.77 -8.38 -21.59
C LEU A 392 -10.76 -9.47 -22.69
N PRO A 393 -11.01 -9.17 -23.99
CA PRO A 393 -10.90 -10.17 -25.06
C PRO A 393 -9.49 -10.75 -25.22
N ALA A 394 -8.45 -9.97 -24.91
CA ALA A 394 -7.07 -10.46 -24.96
C ALA A 394 -6.79 -11.43 -23.80
N LEU A 395 -7.31 -11.15 -22.61
CA LEU A 395 -7.26 -12.06 -21.47
C LEU A 395 -8.03 -13.35 -21.75
N GLU A 396 -9.24 -13.25 -22.29
CA GLU A 396 -10.05 -14.40 -22.71
C GLU A 396 -9.26 -15.30 -23.66
N HIS A 397 -8.67 -14.72 -24.70
CA HIS A 397 -7.84 -15.47 -25.64
C HIS A 397 -6.59 -16.06 -24.98
N ALA A 398 -5.87 -15.30 -24.15
CA ALA A 398 -4.65 -15.77 -23.50
C ALA A 398 -4.91 -16.97 -22.57
N VAL A 399 -5.97 -16.91 -21.77
CA VAL A 399 -6.32 -17.94 -20.79
C VAL A 399 -7.11 -19.09 -21.41
N PHE A 400 -8.25 -18.82 -22.04
CA PHE A 400 -9.17 -19.85 -22.53
C PHE A 400 -8.83 -20.36 -23.93
N GLY A 401 -8.16 -19.54 -24.75
CA GLY A 401 -7.72 -19.91 -26.09
C GLY A 401 -6.34 -20.57 -26.12
N SER A 402 -5.34 -19.87 -25.57
CA SER A 402 -3.92 -20.26 -25.69
C SER A 402 -3.44 -21.17 -24.55
N ALA A 403 -3.55 -20.74 -23.28
CA ALA A 403 -3.14 -21.54 -22.13
C ALA A 403 -4.03 -22.78 -21.98
N ARG A 404 -5.35 -22.56 -22.13
CA ARG A 404 -6.41 -23.55 -22.32
C ARG A 404 -6.31 -24.69 -21.29
N PRO A 405 -6.32 -24.43 -19.98
CA PRO A 405 -6.32 -25.49 -18.96
C PRO A 405 -7.64 -26.29 -19.00
N ARG A 406 -7.71 -27.44 -18.31
CA ARG A 406 -8.95 -28.23 -18.23
C ARG A 406 -10.02 -27.49 -17.42
N THR A 407 -9.60 -26.80 -16.37
CA THR A 407 -10.47 -26.00 -15.50
C THR A 407 -9.99 -24.54 -15.44
N VAL A 408 -10.92 -23.59 -15.48
CA VAL A 408 -10.64 -22.18 -15.15
C VAL A 408 -11.60 -21.73 -14.06
N LEU A 409 -11.08 -21.15 -12.98
CA LEU A 409 -11.87 -20.53 -11.92
C LEU A 409 -11.75 -19.01 -12.06
N VAL A 410 -12.87 -18.31 -12.10
CA VAL A 410 -12.90 -16.84 -12.11
C VAL A 410 -13.74 -16.38 -10.92
N THR A 411 -13.19 -15.51 -10.07
CA THR A 411 -13.98 -14.78 -9.07
C THR A 411 -13.98 -13.28 -9.36
N THR A 412 -15.11 -12.65 -9.06
CA THR A 412 -15.28 -11.20 -9.17
C THR A 412 -16.28 -10.72 -8.11
N PRO A 413 -16.21 -9.47 -7.66
CA PRO A 413 -17.24 -8.86 -6.82
C PRO A 413 -18.62 -8.87 -7.49
N ASN A 414 -19.66 -8.83 -6.66
CA ASN A 414 -21.04 -8.63 -7.09
C ASN A 414 -21.52 -7.21 -6.77
N VAL A 415 -21.72 -6.36 -7.77
CA VAL A 415 -22.15 -4.97 -7.54
C VAL A 415 -23.55 -4.89 -6.88
N GLU A 416 -24.42 -5.87 -7.12
CA GLU A 416 -25.79 -5.89 -6.55
C GLU A 416 -25.76 -5.96 -5.02
N TYR A 417 -24.77 -6.65 -4.47
CA TYR A 417 -24.62 -6.81 -3.02
C TYR A 417 -24.02 -5.54 -2.36
N ASN A 418 -23.66 -4.51 -3.13
CA ASN A 418 -23.08 -3.28 -2.57
C ASN A 418 -24.02 -2.59 -1.58
N VAL A 419 -25.34 -2.73 -1.78
CA VAL A 419 -26.38 -2.16 -0.92
C VAL A 419 -26.45 -2.80 0.47
N ARG A 420 -25.88 -4.00 0.65
CA ARG A 420 -25.84 -4.70 1.95
C ARG A 420 -24.63 -4.30 2.79
N TRP A 421 -23.71 -3.53 2.22
CA TRP A 421 -22.65 -2.90 3.01
C TRP A 421 -23.18 -1.56 3.53
N GLU A 422 -23.37 -1.46 4.85
CA GLU A 422 -23.86 -0.24 5.54
C GLU A 422 -23.03 1.03 5.24
N SER A 423 -21.82 0.86 4.69
CA SER A 423 -20.85 1.91 4.38
C SER A 423 -20.77 2.34 2.90
N LEU A 424 -21.63 1.87 1.99
CA LEU A 424 -21.57 2.17 0.56
C LEU A 424 -22.89 2.79 0.05
N PRO A 425 -22.89 4.00 -0.57
CA PRO A 425 -24.05 4.49 -1.29
C PRO A 425 -24.35 3.57 -2.48
N ALA A 426 -25.61 3.18 -2.66
CA ALA A 426 -26.04 2.32 -3.76
C ALA A 426 -25.49 2.77 -5.12
N GLY A 427 -24.86 1.86 -5.87
CA GLY A 427 -24.36 2.10 -7.23
C GLY A 427 -22.86 2.44 -7.38
N HIS A 428 -22.06 2.43 -6.32
CA HIS A 428 -20.60 2.64 -6.39
C HIS A 428 -19.82 1.33 -6.24
N ALA A 429 -18.73 1.17 -6.99
CA ALA A 429 -17.82 0.03 -6.86
C ALA A 429 -17.20 -0.04 -5.45
N ARG A 430 -17.08 -1.26 -4.91
CA ARG A 430 -16.50 -1.59 -3.60
C ARG A 430 -15.03 -1.20 -3.47
N HIS A 431 -14.28 -1.16 -4.57
CA HIS A 431 -12.86 -0.79 -4.58
C HIS A 431 -12.54 0.18 -5.73
N GLY A 432 -11.81 1.25 -5.41
CA GLY A 432 -11.48 2.34 -6.35
C GLY A 432 -10.43 1.99 -7.43
N ASP A 433 -9.89 0.77 -7.41
CA ASP A 433 -9.02 0.19 -8.44
C ASP A 433 -9.75 -0.80 -9.36
N HIS A 434 -11.07 -0.99 -9.17
CA HIS A 434 -11.91 -1.70 -10.13
C HIS A 434 -12.16 -0.81 -11.34
N ARG A 435 -12.00 -1.39 -12.53
CA ARG A 435 -12.40 -0.78 -13.80
C ARG A 435 -13.90 -0.90 -14.04
N PHE A 436 -14.51 -1.93 -13.47
CA PHE A 436 -15.95 -2.20 -13.48
C PHE A 436 -16.30 -3.16 -12.34
N GLU A 437 -17.58 -3.24 -11.96
CA GLU A 437 -18.11 -4.34 -11.15
C GLU A 437 -19.37 -4.86 -11.82
N TRP A 438 -19.44 -6.17 -12.07
CA TRP A 438 -20.59 -6.77 -12.73
C TRP A 438 -21.69 -7.15 -11.74
N THR A 439 -22.92 -7.02 -12.22
CA THR A 439 -24.09 -7.74 -11.68
C THR A 439 -23.98 -9.24 -11.95
N ARG A 440 -24.82 -10.06 -11.31
CA ARG A 440 -24.94 -11.48 -11.61
C ARG A 440 -25.35 -11.75 -13.05
N ALA A 441 -26.20 -10.91 -13.62
CA ALA A 441 -26.61 -11.03 -15.00
C ALA A 441 -25.45 -10.80 -15.97
N GLU A 442 -24.70 -9.71 -15.78
CA GLU A 442 -23.55 -9.37 -16.64
C GLU A 442 -22.43 -10.42 -16.52
N PHE A 443 -22.11 -10.86 -15.31
CA PHE A 443 -21.09 -11.89 -15.10
C PHE A 443 -21.49 -13.22 -15.75
N ARG A 444 -22.75 -13.65 -15.61
CA ARG A 444 -23.26 -14.87 -16.27
C ARG A 444 -23.26 -14.75 -17.78
N GLN A 445 -23.62 -13.60 -18.33
CA GLN A 445 -23.62 -13.35 -19.77
C GLN A 445 -22.20 -13.42 -20.33
N TRP A 446 -21.25 -12.71 -19.69
CA TRP A 446 -19.85 -12.74 -20.08
C TRP A 446 -19.28 -14.17 -19.99
N ALA A 447 -19.46 -14.85 -18.86
CA ALA A 447 -18.95 -16.20 -18.66
C ALA A 447 -19.56 -17.20 -19.65
N GLY A 448 -20.86 -17.10 -19.94
CA GLY A 448 -21.52 -17.92 -20.96
C GLY A 448 -20.96 -17.70 -22.37
N ALA A 449 -20.70 -16.45 -22.75
CA ALA A 449 -20.10 -16.12 -24.05
C ALA A 449 -18.68 -16.68 -24.19
N VAL A 450 -17.85 -16.51 -23.16
CA VAL A 450 -16.48 -17.06 -23.12
C VAL A 450 -16.51 -18.59 -23.19
N ALA A 451 -17.43 -19.23 -22.46
CA ALA A 451 -17.58 -20.67 -22.44
C ALA A 451 -17.89 -21.22 -23.85
N VAL A 452 -18.89 -20.66 -24.52
CA VAL A 452 -19.27 -21.03 -25.90
C VAL A 452 -18.11 -20.78 -26.88
N GLN A 453 -17.50 -19.60 -26.83
CA GLN A 453 -16.45 -19.21 -27.76
C GLN A 453 -15.20 -20.11 -27.67
N HIS A 454 -14.86 -20.58 -26.47
CA HIS A 454 -13.64 -21.34 -26.23
C HIS A 454 -13.86 -22.85 -26.02
N GLY A 455 -15.12 -23.31 -26.03
CA GLY A 455 -15.48 -24.72 -25.86
C GLY A 455 -15.32 -25.21 -24.43
N TYR A 456 -15.80 -24.41 -23.48
CA TYR A 456 -15.96 -24.77 -22.07
C TYR A 456 -17.46 -24.85 -21.75
N GLU A 457 -17.79 -25.64 -20.73
CA GLU A 457 -19.01 -25.50 -19.95
C GLU A 457 -18.72 -24.58 -18.76
N VAL A 458 -19.76 -23.92 -18.22
CA VAL A 458 -19.61 -23.03 -17.07
C VAL A 458 -20.69 -23.30 -16.02
N ALA A 459 -20.25 -23.50 -14.78
CA ALA A 459 -21.09 -23.56 -13.59
C ALA A 459 -20.83 -22.35 -12.68
N PHE A 460 -21.83 -21.93 -11.91
CA PHE A 460 -21.73 -20.79 -11.00
C PHE A 460 -21.89 -21.23 -9.56
N ALA A 461 -21.08 -20.67 -8.67
CA ALA A 461 -21.14 -20.94 -7.24
C ALA A 461 -21.09 -19.63 -6.43
N PRO A 462 -21.84 -19.53 -5.33
CA PRO A 462 -21.79 -18.37 -4.46
C PRO A 462 -20.53 -18.40 -3.58
N VAL A 463 -20.01 -17.22 -3.25
CA VAL A 463 -18.91 -17.05 -2.29
C VAL A 463 -19.32 -16.01 -1.25
N GLY A 464 -19.49 -16.46 -0.01
CA GLY A 464 -20.03 -15.67 1.10
C GLY A 464 -21.52 -15.93 1.34
N PRO A 465 -22.17 -15.16 2.25
CA PRO A 465 -23.61 -15.28 2.49
C PRO A 465 -24.40 -15.01 1.20
N ASP A 466 -25.24 -15.96 0.80
CA ASP A 466 -26.08 -15.83 -0.39
C ASP A 466 -27.39 -15.11 0.00
N ASP A 467 -27.45 -13.81 -0.27
CA ASP A 467 -28.62 -12.99 0.02
C ASP A 467 -29.73 -13.27 -0.99
N PRO A 468 -30.98 -13.48 -0.56
CA PRO A 468 -32.07 -13.84 -1.46
C PRO A 468 -32.41 -12.76 -2.50
N GLU A 469 -32.14 -11.48 -2.20
CA GLU A 469 -32.44 -10.38 -3.12
C GLU A 469 -31.23 -10.07 -4.01
N VAL A 470 -30.05 -9.92 -3.40
CA VAL A 470 -28.86 -9.39 -4.09
C VAL A 470 -27.77 -10.42 -4.38
N GLY A 471 -27.95 -11.67 -3.95
CA GLY A 471 -27.02 -12.79 -4.19
C GLY A 471 -25.81 -12.78 -3.26
N PRO A 472 -24.69 -13.43 -3.64
CA PRO A 472 -23.49 -13.47 -2.80
C PRO A 472 -22.63 -12.21 -2.98
N PRO A 473 -21.79 -11.84 -1.99
CA PRO A 473 -20.85 -10.72 -2.15
C PRO A 473 -19.76 -10.99 -3.19
N THR A 474 -19.36 -12.23 -3.42
CA THR A 474 -18.43 -12.61 -4.48
C THR A 474 -19.08 -13.67 -5.37
N GLN A 475 -18.88 -13.52 -6.67
CA GLN A 475 -19.37 -14.43 -7.69
C GLN A 475 -18.22 -15.34 -8.12
N MET A 476 -18.49 -16.62 -8.31
CA MET A 476 -17.52 -17.57 -8.85
C MET A 476 -18.09 -18.29 -10.07
N ALA A 477 -17.31 -18.34 -11.14
CA ALA A 477 -17.56 -19.17 -12.32
C ALA A 477 -16.50 -20.25 -12.43
N VAL A 478 -16.95 -21.49 -12.63
CA VAL A 478 -16.12 -22.68 -12.82
C VAL A 478 -16.29 -23.13 -14.25
N PHE A 479 -15.26 -22.93 -15.06
CA PHE A 479 -15.24 -23.36 -16.45
C PHE A 479 -14.57 -24.72 -16.54
N THR A 480 -15.19 -25.66 -17.24
CA THR A 480 -14.68 -27.02 -17.45
C THR A 480 -14.73 -27.39 -18.92
N ARG A 481 -13.73 -28.10 -19.42
CA ARG A 481 -13.76 -28.68 -20.76
C ARG A 481 -13.36 -30.14 -20.71
N ASP A 482 -13.92 -30.92 -21.63
CA ASP A 482 -13.47 -32.30 -21.83
C ASP A 482 -12.10 -32.32 -22.53
N GLU A 483 -11.23 -33.22 -22.08
CA GLU A 483 -9.98 -33.51 -22.79
C GLU A 483 -10.30 -34.22 -24.10
N GLN A 484 -10.41 -33.47 -25.20
CA GLN A 484 -10.09 -34.06 -26.49
C GLN A 484 -8.57 -34.17 -26.59
N PRO A 485 -8.01 -35.38 -26.81
CA PRO A 485 -6.58 -35.54 -26.97
C PRO A 485 -6.12 -34.64 -28.13
N MET A 486 -5.05 -33.86 -27.89
CA MET A 486 -4.46 -33.06 -28.95
C MET A 486 -4.19 -33.98 -30.15
N ARG A 487 -4.86 -33.74 -31.27
CA ARG A 487 -4.43 -34.32 -32.55
C ARG A 487 -3.00 -33.84 -32.76
N ASN A 488 -2.06 -34.77 -32.69
CA ASN A 488 -0.69 -34.53 -33.11
C ASN A 488 -0.73 -34.03 -34.54
N ASP A 489 -0.50 -32.74 -34.73
CA ASP A 489 -0.28 -32.15 -36.04
C ASP A 489 1.07 -32.70 -36.55
N PRO A 490 1.11 -33.50 -37.64
CA PRO A 490 2.34 -34.18 -38.07
C PRO A 490 3.42 -33.21 -38.56
N ASN A 491 3.11 -31.91 -38.68
CA ASN A 491 3.94 -30.96 -39.41
C ASN A 491 5.04 -30.27 -38.58
N ASN A 492 5.24 -30.64 -37.31
CA ASN A 492 6.24 -30.00 -36.44
C ASN A 492 7.49 -30.86 -36.17
N ARG A 493 7.91 -31.71 -37.12
CA ARG A 493 9.09 -32.59 -37.01
C ARG A 493 10.36 -32.07 -37.70
N ASN A 494 10.45 -30.80 -38.08
CA ASN A 494 11.58 -30.33 -38.90
C ASN A 494 12.58 -29.35 -38.27
N ASP A 495 12.55 -29.13 -36.94
CA ASP A 495 13.45 -28.15 -36.31
C ASP A 495 14.45 -28.72 -35.28
N GLN A 496 14.64 -30.05 -35.23
CA GLN A 496 15.65 -30.67 -34.36
C GLN A 496 16.86 -31.28 -35.09
N ASN A 497 16.95 -31.17 -36.42
CA ASN A 497 18.05 -31.78 -37.18
C ASN A 497 18.99 -30.81 -37.91
N ARG A 498 18.98 -29.52 -37.56
CA ARG A 498 19.85 -28.50 -38.20
C ARG A 498 21.04 -28.01 -37.36
N THR A 499 21.28 -28.59 -36.20
CA THR A 499 22.36 -28.17 -35.28
C THR A 499 23.46 -29.21 -35.04
N LYS A 500 23.55 -30.26 -35.88
CA LYS A 500 24.59 -31.31 -35.75
C LYS A 500 25.55 -31.48 -36.94
N GLU A 501 25.48 -30.63 -37.96
CA GLU A 501 26.41 -30.70 -39.11
C GLU A 501 27.12 -29.37 -39.38
N VAL A 502 27.81 -28.81 -38.38
CA VAL A 502 28.92 -27.86 -38.63
C VAL A 502 29.96 -28.00 -37.50
N THR A 503 30.53 -29.19 -37.34
CA THR A 503 31.79 -29.46 -36.58
C THR A 503 32.25 -30.89 -36.87
N ALA A 504 32.66 -31.17 -38.10
CA ALA A 504 33.65 -32.20 -38.47
C ALA A 504 33.75 -32.30 -40.01
N ALA A 505 34.74 -31.62 -40.58
CA ALA A 505 35.53 -31.96 -41.78
C ALA A 505 36.18 -30.68 -42.31
#